data_AF-K1U4R7-F1
#
_entry.id   AF-K1U4R7-F1
#
_cell.length_a   1.000
_cell.length_b   1.000
_cell.length_c   1.000
_cell.angle_alpha   90.00
_cell.angle_beta   90.00
_cell.angle_gamma   90.00
#
_symmetry.space_group_name_H-M   'P 1'
#
loop_
_entity.id
_entity.type
_entity.pdbx_description
1 polymer ?
#
loop_
_entity_poly.entity_id
_entity_poly.type
_entity_poly.pdbx_seq_one_letter_code
_entity_poly.pdbx_strand_id
1 'polypeptide(L)'
;WGNINMTHAKNKVILKDDALLTPNYQKEAGYSMGQYHSYIDRGFINDIDDLIGSPAHESNDNHRLVGDYYIVDFNGDGVVDSKDSAPVGYSSSPQNTYNATIGIEYKGFSAFAQFYGVTNVTRDVTLTSFGNKLDNVYDTGTWWDKNESSPESIIPRWGATQSDYSNGTQFLYDGSYIRLKNVEIA
;
A
#
# COMPACT_ATOMS: atom_id res chain seq x y z
N TRP A 1 -18.28 23.55 -24.41
CA TRP A 1 -18.34 24.15 -23.06
C TRP A 1 -17.72 23.19 -22.06
N GLY A 2 -17.39 23.64 -20.85
CA GLY A 2 -16.84 22.74 -19.83
C GLY A 2 -16.78 23.38 -18.46
N ASN A 3 -16.82 22.53 -17.43
CA ASN A 3 -16.66 22.90 -16.04
C ASN A 3 -15.66 21.95 -15.38
N ILE A 4 -14.72 22.50 -14.61
CA ILE A 4 -13.70 21.74 -13.90
C ILE A 4 -13.66 22.25 -12.46
N ASN A 5 -13.66 21.34 -11.50
CA ASN A 5 -13.45 21.64 -10.10
C ASN A 5 -12.38 20.72 -9.50
N MET A 6 -11.64 21.27 -8.54
CA MET A 6 -10.64 20.57 -7.76
C MET A 6 -10.86 20.89 -6.28
N THR A 7 -10.68 19.91 -5.42
CA THR A 7 -10.75 20.08 -3.96
C THR A 7 -9.53 19.42 -3.34
N HIS A 8 -8.87 20.16 -2.44
CA HIS A 8 -7.82 19.65 -1.57
C HIS A 8 -8.33 19.61 -0.13
N ALA A 9 -8.29 18.44 0.50
CA ALA A 9 -8.69 18.23 1.89
C ALA A 9 -7.58 17.48 2.63
N LYS A 10 -7.14 18.02 3.77
CA LYS A 10 -6.14 17.38 4.63
C LYS A 10 -6.64 17.36 6.06
N ASN A 11 -6.49 16.22 6.72
CA ASN A 11 -6.78 16.08 8.14
C ASN A 11 -5.48 15.78 8.91
N LYS A 12 -5.52 16.01 10.22
CA LYS A 12 -4.44 15.67 11.14
C LYS A 12 -5.05 15.37 12.51
N VAL A 13 -4.66 14.27 13.12
CA VAL A 13 -4.97 13.97 14.51
C VAL A 13 -4.12 14.88 15.39
N ILE A 14 -4.76 15.83 16.07
CA ILE A 14 -4.06 16.80 16.94
C ILE A 14 -3.79 16.20 18.32
N LEU A 15 -4.75 15.43 18.84
CA LEU A 15 -4.66 14.77 20.13
C LEU A 15 -5.31 13.39 20.03
N LYS A 16 -4.63 12.40 20.61
CA LYS A 16 -5.10 11.03 20.83
C LYS A 16 -4.40 10.52 22.10
N ASP A 17 -5.03 9.59 22.81
CA ASP A 17 -4.48 8.98 24.03
C ASP A 17 -3.40 7.94 23.70
N ASP A 18 -2.42 8.31 22.86
CA ASP A 18 -1.24 7.51 22.59
C ASP A 18 -0.39 7.44 23.88
N ALA A 19 0.20 6.28 24.17
CA ALA A 19 1.02 6.15 25.37
C ALA A 19 2.21 7.13 25.35
N LEU A 20 2.49 7.74 26.50
CA LEU A 20 3.43 8.87 26.59
C LEU A 20 4.83 8.56 26.05
N LEU A 21 5.30 7.32 26.25
CA LEU A 21 6.62 6.84 25.86
C LEU A 21 6.66 6.17 24.48
N THR A 22 5.54 6.09 23.78
CA THR A 22 5.51 5.58 22.40
C THR A 22 6.37 6.49 21.51
N PRO A 23 7.27 5.95 20.66
CA PRO A 23 8.00 6.74 19.68
C PRO A 23 7.06 7.52 18.75
N ASN A 24 7.46 8.70 18.30
CA ASN A 24 6.57 9.57 17.50
C ASN A 24 6.05 8.90 16.23
N TYR A 25 6.84 8.05 15.58
CA TYR A 25 6.43 7.37 14.35
C TYR A 25 5.38 6.27 14.58
N GLN A 26 5.19 5.81 15.82
CA GLN A 26 4.14 4.84 16.16
C GLN A 26 2.87 5.50 16.71
N LYS A 27 2.92 6.81 16.99
CA LYS A 27 1.75 7.55 17.44
C LYS A 27 0.81 7.78 16.28
N GLU A 28 -0.48 7.89 16.58
CA GLU A 28 -1.45 8.38 15.62
C GLU A 28 -1.55 9.92 15.65
N ALA A 29 -1.35 10.52 16.83
CA ALA A 29 -1.24 11.97 16.94
C ALA A 29 -0.07 12.48 16.10
N GLY A 30 -0.32 13.47 15.24
CA GLY A 30 0.66 13.97 14.28
C GLY A 30 0.41 13.53 12.84
N TYR A 31 -0.37 12.48 12.62
CA TYR A 31 -0.64 11.91 11.29
C TYR A 31 -2.07 12.15 10.81
N SER A 32 -2.33 11.83 9.54
CA SER A 32 -3.67 11.83 8.97
C SER A 32 -4.54 10.81 9.71
N MET A 33 -5.84 11.10 9.88
CA MET A 33 -6.74 10.12 10.49
C MET A 33 -6.85 8.90 9.57
N GLY A 34 -6.60 7.70 10.12
CA GLY A 34 -6.58 6.46 9.32
C GLY A 34 -5.41 6.40 8.34
N GLN A 35 -4.30 7.07 8.62
CA GLN A 35 -3.03 6.85 7.92
C GLN A 35 -2.63 5.38 8.07
N TYR A 36 -2.25 4.72 6.96
CA TYR A 36 -1.74 3.36 7.04
C TYR A 36 -0.39 3.33 7.73
N HIS A 37 -0.17 2.28 8.53
CA HIS A 37 1.12 1.91 9.07
C HIS A 37 1.47 0.52 8.56
N SER A 38 2.73 0.30 8.22
CA SER A 38 3.24 -1.02 7.86
C SER A 38 4.72 -1.14 8.19
N TYR A 39 5.26 -2.34 8.00
CA TYR A 39 6.68 -2.58 8.01
C TYR A 39 7.24 -2.16 6.66
N ILE A 40 8.18 -1.22 6.67
CA ILE A 40 8.76 -0.70 5.44
C ILE A 40 9.74 -1.74 4.90
N ASP A 41 9.50 -2.19 3.68
CA ASP A 41 10.45 -3.04 2.96
C ASP A 41 11.31 -2.22 2.00
N ARG A 42 12.48 -2.77 1.65
CA ARG A 42 13.35 -2.21 0.59
C ARG A 42 13.32 -3.06 -0.69
N GLY A 43 12.22 -3.79 -0.92
CA GLY A 43 12.12 -4.83 -1.93
C GLY A 43 12.58 -6.21 -1.44
N PHE A 44 12.87 -7.10 -2.38
CA PHE A 44 13.13 -8.51 -2.11
C PHE A 44 14.55 -8.78 -1.63
N ILE A 45 14.67 -9.81 -0.79
CA ILE A 45 15.92 -10.51 -0.49
C ILE A 45 16.30 -11.33 -1.71
N ASN A 46 17.40 -10.97 -2.39
CA ASN A 46 17.76 -11.59 -3.68
C ASN A 46 18.76 -12.74 -3.58
N ASP A 47 19.50 -12.82 -2.48
CA ASP A 47 20.49 -13.88 -2.24
C ASP A 47 20.63 -14.20 -0.75
N ILE A 48 21.46 -15.20 -0.46
CA ILE A 48 21.69 -15.70 0.89
C ILE A 48 22.48 -14.71 1.75
N ASP A 49 23.40 -13.93 1.16
CA ASP A 49 24.16 -12.93 1.90
C ASP A 49 23.24 -11.81 2.38
N ASP A 50 22.27 -11.43 1.55
CA ASP A 50 21.20 -10.50 1.90
C ASP A 50 20.30 -11.05 3.01
N LEU A 51 19.92 -12.33 2.92
CA LEU A 51 19.12 -12.99 3.95
C LEU A 51 19.85 -12.98 5.31
N ILE A 52 21.11 -13.39 5.34
CA ILE A 52 21.91 -13.48 6.57
C ILE A 52 22.28 -12.09 7.10
N GLY A 53 22.50 -11.12 6.21
CA GLY A 53 22.85 -9.74 6.56
C GLY A 53 21.64 -8.87 6.95
N SER A 54 20.42 -9.34 6.71
CA SER A 54 19.20 -8.65 7.11
C SER A 54 18.94 -8.76 8.61
N PRO A 55 18.28 -7.77 9.24
CA PRO A 55 17.86 -7.87 10.63
C PRO A 55 17.02 -9.13 10.87
N ALA A 56 17.23 -9.80 11.99
CA ALA A 56 16.44 -10.98 12.34
C ALA A 56 15.02 -10.56 12.72
N HIS A 57 14.02 -11.36 12.34
CA HIS A 57 12.66 -11.15 12.85
C HIS A 57 12.55 -11.71 14.28
N GLU A 58 11.83 -11.02 15.16
CA GLU A 58 11.59 -11.51 16.54
C GLU A 58 10.83 -12.83 16.57
N SER A 59 9.97 -13.08 15.57
CA SER A 59 9.21 -14.31 15.41
C SER A 59 9.37 -14.89 14.00
N ASN A 60 9.34 -16.23 13.92
CA ASN A 60 9.39 -17.00 12.66
C ASN A 60 10.57 -16.67 11.72
N ASP A 61 11.69 -16.15 12.23
CA ASP A 61 12.86 -15.79 11.43
C ASP A 61 13.44 -16.98 10.65
N ASN A 62 13.41 -18.17 11.25
CA ASN A 62 13.83 -19.43 10.61
C ASN A 62 12.97 -19.85 9.40
N HIS A 63 11.84 -19.17 9.15
CA HIS A 63 11.01 -19.38 7.97
C HIS A 63 11.32 -18.36 6.87
N ARG A 64 12.23 -17.41 7.06
CA ARG A 64 12.59 -16.44 6.03
C ARG A 64 13.44 -17.07 4.96
N LEU A 65 13.19 -16.69 3.71
CA LEU A 65 13.85 -17.26 2.54
C LEU A 65 14.24 -16.15 1.56
N VAL A 66 15.16 -16.48 0.65
CA VAL A 66 15.37 -15.67 -0.55
C VAL A 66 14.05 -15.56 -1.32
N GLY A 67 13.70 -14.34 -1.73
CA GLY A 67 12.41 -14.00 -2.33
C GLY A 67 11.35 -13.48 -1.37
N ASP A 68 11.60 -13.49 -0.05
CA ASP A 68 10.83 -12.69 0.90
C ASP A 68 11.26 -11.22 0.84
N TYR A 69 10.48 -10.31 1.43
CA TYR A 69 10.89 -8.92 1.56
C TYR A 69 12.01 -8.74 2.57
N TYR A 70 12.94 -7.83 2.25
CA TYR A 70 13.85 -7.27 3.25
C TYR A 70 13.08 -6.21 4.03
N ILE A 71 12.74 -6.53 5.26
CA ILE A 71 12.09 -5.59 6.17
C ILE A 71 13.14 -4.72 6.83
N VAL A 72 12.93 -3.41 6.77
CA VAL A 72 13.80 -2.42 7.43
C VAL A 72 13.51 -2.43 8.92
N ASP A 73 14.53 -2.68 9.73
CA ASP A 73 14.55 -2.33 11.15
C ASP A 73 14.50 -0.80 11.26
N PHE A 74 13.28 -0.29 11.49
CA PHE A 74 12.98 1.13 11.42
C PHE A 74 13.51 1.85 12.64
N ASN A 75 13.53 1.17 13.78
CA ASN A 75 13.94 1.74 15.05
C ASN A 75 15.46 1.62 15.31
N GLY A 76 16.13 0.69 14.61
CA GLY A 76 17.58 0.51 14.60
C GLY A 76 18.12 -0.30 15.78
N ASP A 77 17.32 -1.15 16.41
CA ASP A 77 17.73 -2.00 17.55
C ASP A 77 18.28 -3.38 17.14
N GLY A 78 18.31 -3.67 15.85
CA GLY A 78 18.87 -4.88 15.25
C GLY A 78 17.89 -6.04 15.11
N VAL A 79 16.62 -5.84 15.47
CA VAL A 79 15.56 -6.85 15.35
C VAL A 79 14.32 -6.24 14.69
N VAL A 80 13.70 -6.97 13.78
CA VAL A 80 12.39 -6.60 13.23
C VAL A 80 11.31 -7.13 14.15
N ASP A 81 10.59 -6.22 14.80
CA ASP A 81 9.45 -6.53 15.66
C ASP A 81 8.32 -5.50 15.48
N SER A 82 7.26 -5.61 16.30
CA SER A 82 6.12 -4.68 16.28
C SER A 82 6.49 -3.18 16.42
N LYS A 83 7.69 -2.86 16.93
CA LYS A 83 8.23 -1.52 17.05
C LYS A 83 8.68 -0.92 15.73
N ASP A 84 8.76 -1.70 14.65
CA ASP A 84 9.18 -1.23 13.33
C ASP A 84 8.04 -0.81 12.41
N SER A 85 6.79 -0.93 12.89
CA SER A 85 5.63 -0.42 12.16
C SER A 85 5.65 1.11 12.11
N ALA A 86 5.69 1.65 10.90
CA ALA A 86 5.83 3.07 10.61
C ALA A 86 4.77 3.54 9.59
N PRO A 87 4.43 4.84 9.58
CA PRO A 87 3.45 5.41 8.65
C PRO A 87 3.90 5.27 7.19
N VAL A 88 3.03 4.74 6.34
CA VAL A 88 3.25 4.54 4.91
C VAL A 88 2.13 5.19 4.10
N GLY A 89 2.50 5.83 2.99
CA GLY A 89 1.54 6.34 1.99
C GLY A 89 0.62 7.45 2.53
N TYR A 90 -0.67 7.34 2.21
CA TYR A 90 -1.74 8.26 2.62
C TYR A 90 -2.86 7.51 3.37
N SER A 91 -3.88 8.21 3.84
CA SER A 91 -5.10 7.53 4.32
C SER A 91 -5.92 6.92 3.16
N SER A 92 -6.91 6.09 3.50
CA SER A 92 -7.91 5.58 2.52
C SER A 92 -8.89 6.66 2.02
N SER A 93 -8.86 7.85 2.63
CA SER A 93 -9.55 9.05 2.16
C SER A 93 -8.62 9.90 1.29
N PRO A 94 -9.03 10.26 0.06
CA PRO A 94 -8.17 11.02 -0.86
C PRO A 94 -8.00 12.47 -0.40
N GLN A 95 -6.77 12.99 -0.51
CA GLN A 95 -6.52 14.40 -0.24
C GLN A 95 -6.91 15.29 -1.40
N ASN A 96 -6.82 14.81 -2.64
CA ASN A 96 -7.20 15.56 -3.82
C ASN A 96 -8.34 14.86 -4.55
N THR A 97 -9.37 15.64 -4.89
CA THR A 97 -10.46 15.17 -5.76
C THR A 97 -10.65 16.15 -6.91
N TYR A 98 -10.91 15.61 -8.09
CA TYR A 98 -11.08 16.36 -9.33
C TYR A 98 -12.37 15.92 -9.99
N ASN A 99 -13.16 16.86 -10.50
CA ASN A 99 -14.23 16.54 -11.43
C ASN A 99 -14.14 17.47 -12.64
N ALA A 100 -14.46 16.92 -13.81
CA ALA A 100 -14.50 17.67 -15.05
C ALA A 100 -15.71 17.22 -15.87
N THR A 101 -16.46 18.18 -16.41
CA THR A 101 -17.49 17.93 -17.41
C THR A 101 -17.13 18.72 -18.66
N ILE A 102 -17.08 18.05 -19.81
CA ILE A 102 -16.75 18.65 -21.10
C ILE A 102 -17.86 18.28 -22.07
N GLY A 103 -18.36 19.27 -22.81
CA GLY A 103 -19.42 19.05 -23.79
C GLY A 103 -19.23 19.86 -25.07
N ILE A 104 -19.75 19.34 -26.16
CA ILE A 104 -19.77 19.96 -27.49
C ILE A 104 -21.19 19.90 -28.04
N GLU A 105 -21.58 20.98 -28.71
CA GLU A 105 -22.85 21.08 -29.42
C GLU A 105 -22.56 21.66 -30.80
N TYR A 106 -23.04 20.99 -31.84
CA TYR A 106 -22.82 21.41 -33.22
C TYR A 106 -23.93 20.90 -34.15
N LYS A 107 -24.65 21.81 -34.82
CA LYS A 107 -25.65 21.50 -35.86
C LYS A 107 -26.67 20.40 -35.47
N GLY A 108 -27.16 20.44 -34.23
CA GLY A 108 -28.13 19.47 -33.72
C GLY A 108 -27.52 18.18 -33.15
N PHE A 109 -26.20 18.00 -33.28
CA PHE A 109 -25.45 17.00 -32.53
C PHE A 109 -25.00 17.59 -31.18
N SER A 110 -25.08 16.80 -30.12
CA SER A 110 -24.57 17.12 -28.80
C SER A 110 -23.86 15.92 -28.18
N ALA A 111 -22.76 16.16 -27.49
CA ALA A 111 -22.10 15.13 -26.71
C ALA A 111 -21.49 15.74 -25.45
N PHE A 112 -21.52 15.01 -24.34
CA PHE A 112 -20.77 15.38 -23.15
C PHE A 112 -20.14 14.16 -22.45
N ALA A 113 -19.08 14.42 -21.71
CA ALA A 113 -18.39 13.44 -20.88
C ALA A 113 -18.11 14.02 -19.49
N GLN A 114 -18.27 13.18 -18.46
CA GLN A 114 -17.96 13.51 -17.07
C GLN A 114 -16.83 12.63 -16.54
N PHE A 115 -15.82 13.26 -15.95
CA PHE A 115 -14.66 12.60 -15.35
C PHE A 115 -14.59 12.87 -13.86
N TYR A 116 -14.10 11.88 -13.11
CA TYR A 116 -13.77 11.99 -11.70
C TYR A 116 -12.40 11.41 -11.44
N GLY A 117 -11.55 12.14 -10.74
CA GLY A 117 -10.22 11.69 -10.36
C GLY A 117 -9.92 11.92 -8.89
N VAL A 118 -9.04 11.11 -8.35
CA VAL A 118 -8.51 11.24 -6.99
C VAL A 118 -7.01 11.00 -6.99
N THR A 119 -6.29 11.71 -6.12
CA THR A 119 -4.88 11.45 -5.86
C THR A 119 -4.57 11.56 -4.37
N ASN A 120 -3.38 11.10 -3.96
CA ASN A 120 -2.92 11.02 -2.57
C ASN A 120 -3.88 10.19 -1.71
N VAL A 121 -4.07 8.94 -2.10
CA VAL A 121 -4.89 7.95 -1.41
C VAL A 121 -4.20 6.60 -1.49
N THR A 122 -4.14 5.89 -0.38
CA THR A 122 -3.60 4.52 -0.35
C THR A 122 -4.75 3.54 -0.23
N ARG A 123 -4.62 2.38 -0.88
CA ARG A 123 -5.58 1.27 -0.78
C ARG A 123 -4.85 0.04 -0.28
N ASP A 124 -5.35 -0.49 0.83
CA ASP A 124 -5.00 -1.82 1.29
C ASP A 124 -5.88 -2.85 0.58
N VAL A 125 -5.24 -3.74 -0.18
CA VAL A 125 -5.88 -4.87 -0.86
C VAL A 125 -5.16 -6.14 -0.42
N THR A 126 -5.40 -6.53 0.82
CA THR A 126 -4.82 -7.76 1.39
C THR A 126 -5.42 -9.01 0.73
N LEU A 127 -4.60 -9.69 -0.06
CA LEU A 127 -4.92 -10.95 -0.74
C LEU A 127 -3.87 -12.00 -0.39
N THR A 128 -4.17 -12.82 0.62
CA THR A 128 -3.23 -13.84 1.12
C THR A 128 -3.54 -15.22 0.52
N SER A 129 -2.64 -15.72 -0.33
CA SER A 129 -2.69 -17.10 -0.83
C SER A 129 -2.33 -18.10 0.27
N PHE A 130 -3.01 -19.25 0.30
CA PHE A 130 -2.77 -20.35 1.24
C PHE A 130 -2.94 -20.04 2.74
N GLY A 131 -3.56 -18.90 3.06
CA GLY A 131 -3.90 -18.53 4.44
C GLY A 131 -4.78 -19.60 5.09
N ASN A 132 -4.54 -19.89 6.37
CA ASN A 132 -5.27 -20.92 7.12
C ASN A 132 -5.26 -22.32 6.46
N LYS A 133 -4.24 -22.65 5.66
CA LYS A 133 -4.11 -23.93 4.93
C LYS A 133 -5.29 -24.18 3.97
N LEU A 134 -5.81 -23.11 3.36
CA LEU A 134 -6.84 -23.17 2.34
C LEU A 134 -6.20 -23.21 0.94
N ASP A 135 -6.74 -24.01 0.02
CA ASP A 135 -6.29 -24.09 -1.38
C ASP A 135 -6.75 -22.89 -2.23
N ASN A 136 -6.59 -21.67 -1.72
CA ASN A 136 -6.86 -20.44 -2.45
C ASN A 136 -5.55 -19.80 -2.92
N VAL A 137 -5.48 -19.49 -4.21
CA VAL A 137 -4.38 -18.73 -4.80
C VAL A 137 -4.98 -17.49 -5.43
N TYR A 138 -4.55 -16.33 -4.95
CA TYR A 138 -4.87 -15.05 -5.58
C TYR A 138 -3.83 -14.74 -6.65
N ASP A 139 -4.28 -14.13 -7.74
CA ASP A 139 -3.39 -13.47 -8.68
C ASP A 139 -2.97 -12.12 -8.06
N THR A 140 -1.74 -12.06 -7.56
CA THR A 140 -1.14 -10.89 -6.92
C THR A 140 -0.01 -10.30 -7.77
N GLY A 141 -0.03 -10.57 -9.08
CA GLY A 141 1.04 -10.20 -10.00
C GLY A 141 2.15 -11.25 -10.08
N THR A 142 3.29 -10.82 -10.61
CA THR A 142 4.44 -11.73 -10.84
C THR A 142 5.14 -12.04 -9.52
N TRP A 143 5.22 -13.32 -9.14
CA TRP A 143 5.97 -13.72 -7.96
C TRP A 143 7.48 -13.57 -8.17
N TRP A 144 8.20 -13.38 -7.06
CA TRP A 144 9.65 -13.43 -7.08
C TRP A 144 10.17 -14.74 -7.66
N ASP A 145 11.09 -14.63 -8.62
CA ASP A 145 11.94 -15.69 -9.12
C ASP A 145 13.33 -15.10 -9.37
N LYS A 146 14.38 -15.90 -9.20
CA LYS A 146 15.77 -15.43 -9.39
C LYS A 146 16.07 -14.91 -10.80
N ASN A 147 15.26 -15.29 -11.80
CA ASN A 147 15.41 -14.85 -13.19
C ASN A 147 14.38 -13.78 -13.56
N GLU A 148 13.47 -13.43 -12.65
CA GLU A 148 12.51 -12.35 -12.87
C GLU A 148 13.16 -11.00 -12.56
N SER A 149 12.98 -10.07 -13.48
CA SER A 149 13.58 -8.73 -13.41
C SER A 149 12.73 -7.73 -12.64
N SER A 150 11.42 -7.94 -12.55
CA SER A 150 10.49 -7.03 -11.89
C SER A 150 9.37 -7.78 -11.15
N PRO A 151 9.70 -8.58 -10.13
CA PRO A 151 8.68 -9.24 -9.33
C PRO A 151 7.84 -8.24 -8.53
N GLU A 152 6.57 -8.57 -8.32
CA GLU A 152 5.58 -7.71 -7.68
C GLU A 152 5.16 -8.24 -6.31
N SER A 153 5.30 -9.55 -6.05
CA SER A 153 4.94 -10.17 -4.78
C SER A 153 5.86 -11.32 -4.40
N ILE A 154 5.85 -11.70 -3.12
CA ILE A 154 6.58 -12.86 -2.61
C ILE A 154 6.00 -14.15 -3.17
N ILE A 155 6.79 -15.22 -3.14
CA ILE A 155 6.31 -16.56 -3.47
C ILE A 155 5.29 -16.99 -2.38
N PRO A 156 4.04 -17.32 -2.74
CA PRO A 156 3.07 -17.83 -1.78
C PRO A 156 3.45 -19.24 -1.34
N ARG A 157 3.38 -19.51 -0.03
CA ARG A 157 3.91 -20.75 0.56
C ARG A 157 2.83 -21.55 1.28
N TRP A 158 2.62 -22.78 0.83
CA TRP A 158 1.74 -23.72 1.52
C TRP A 158 2.36 -24.19 2.84
N GLY A 159 1.64 -23.98 3.95
CA GLY A 159 2.04 -24.51 5.26
C GLY A 159 3.22 -23.82 5.94
N ALA A 160 3.76 -22.74 5.36
CA ALA A 160 4.75 -21.90 6.02
C ALA A 160 4.05 -20.94 7.00
N THR A 161 4.62 -20.75 8.19
CA THR A 161 4.17 -19.74 9.13
C THR A 161 5.09 -18.53 9.00
N GLN A 162 4.61 -17.49 8.34
CA GLN A 162 5.33 -16.22 8.22
C GLN A 162 5.16 -15.39 9.50
N SER A 163 6.08 -14.46 9.74
CA SER A 163 5.85 -13.40 10.72
C SER A 163 4.85 -12.37 10.19
N ASP A 164 4.21 -11.61 11.08
CA ASP A 164 3.29 -10.52 10.68
C ASP A 164 4.01 -9.41 9.87
N TYR A 165 5.34 -9.39 9.95
CA TYR A 165 6.21 -8.40 9.31
C TYR A 165 6.52 -8.75 7.85
N SER A 166 6.41 -10.03 7.48
CA SER A 166 6.99 -10.59 6.25
C SER A 166 6.42 -10.03 4.95
N ASN A 167 5.19 -9.49 4.97
CA ASN A 167 4.55 -8.92 3.79
C ASN A 167 4.91 -7.46 3.54
N GLY A 168 5.62 -6.78 4.46
CA GLY A 168 6.05 -5.40 4.29
C GLY A 168 4.93 -4.47 3.81
N THR A 169 5.15 -3.80 2.68
CA THR A 169 4.16 -2.92 2.04
C THR A 169 3.40 -3.54 0.87
N GLN A 170 3.52 -4.85 0.63
CA GLN A 170 3.00 -5.55 -0.56
C GLN A 170 1.53 -5.25 -0.90
N PHE A 171 0.68 -5.16 0.12
CA PHE A 171 -0.76 -4.97 -0.06
C PHE A 171 -1.19 -3.50 -0.10
N LEU A 172 -0.26 -2.56 0.02
CA LEU A 172 -0.53 -1.13 0.01
C LEU A 172 -0.23 -0.53 -1.36
N TYR A 173 -1.29 -0.17 -2.07
CA TYR A 173 -1.21 0.37 -3.43
C TYR A 173 -1.53 1.87 -3.47
N ASP A 174 -0.97 2.56 -4.46
CA ASP A 174 -1.45 3.90 -4.83
C ASP A 174 -2.87 3.77 -5.41
N GLY A 175 -3.85 4.32 -4.70
CA GLY A 175 -5.25 4.31 -5.10
C GLY A 175 -5.63 5.49 -5.98
N SER A 176 -4.67 6.25 -6.50
CA SER A 176 -4.90 7.37 -7.39
C SER A 176 -5.45 6.90 -8.74
N TYR A 177 -6.52 7.53 -9.23
CA TYR A 177 -7.12 7.16 -10.51
C TYR A 177 -7.87 8.34 -11.14
N ILE A 178 -8.18 8.21 -12.44
CA ILE A 178 -9.17 9.00 -13.14
C ILE A 178 -10.13 8.03 -13.81
N ARG A 179 -11.45 8.27 -13.69
CA ARG A 179 -12.48 7.47 -14.34
C ARG A 179 -13.48 8.34 -15.09
N LEU A 180 -13.97 7.80 -16.20
CA LEU A 180 -15.13 8.32 -16.90
C LEU A 180 -16.39 7.88 -16.15
N LYS A 181 -17.20 8.84 -15.69
CA LYS A 181 -18.45 8.58 -14.96
C LYS A 181 -19.65 8.48 -15.88
N ASN A 182 -19.73 9.33 -16.89
CA ASN A 182 -20.85 9.32 -17.84
C ASN A 182 -20.41 9.87 -19.20
N VAL A 183 -20.98 9.32 -20.27
CA VAL A 183 -20.92 9.89 -21.62
C VAL A 183 -22.32 9.83 -22.21
N GLU A 184 -22.74 10.93 -22.83
CA GLU A 184 -24.00 11.01 -23.55
C GLU A 184 -23.75 11.61 -24.92
N ILE A 185 -24.49 11.12 -25.91
CA ILE A 185 -24.44 11.56 -27.31
C ILE A 185 -25.88 11.61 -27.82
N ALA A 186 -26.27 12.72 -28.45
CA ALA A 186 -27.58 12.93 -29.06
C ALA A 186 -27.48 13.70 -30.38
#